data_AF-A0A850HUT4-F1
#
_entry.id   AF-A0A850HUT4-F1
#
_cell.length_a   1.000
_cell.length_b   1.000
_cell.length_c   1.000
_cell.angle_alpha   90.00
_cell.angle_beta   90.00
_cell.angle_gamma   90.00
#
_symmetry.space_group_name_H-M   'P 1'
#
loop_
_entity.id
_entity.type
_entity.pdbx_description
1 polymer ?
#
loop_
_entity_poly.entity_id
_entity_poly.type
_entity_poly.pdbx_seq_one_letter_code
_entity_poly.pdbx_strand_id
1 'polypeptide(L)'
;MQRTFLVVALAAAACAGAALTAQTKEAVDKATAAAFDNRMFAGPPGAKAYACFVRRYDANHLAQHPKQKVSAMKLLVSAEDAPEDKTTNYSFRLGVTYRHRPGNFDSSGYCNHAIESGHEVRFECGVDCEGGGITVALSKDNKSATARLGRILGRIMVWNRDKPDDDAREALFAGADDKIFRVDRANSSECAELVTDRQELAALRHK
;
A
#
# COMPACT_ATOMS: atom_id res chain seq x y z
N MET A 1 -74.21 -19.18 37.98
CA MET A 1 -73.45 -18.21 38.80
C MET A 1 -72.09 -17.99 38.13
N GLN A 2 -71.55 -16.76 38.23
CA GLN A 2 -70.13 -16.33 38.14
C GLN A 2 -69.07 -17.45 37.87
N ARG A 3 -67.98 -17.29 37.10
CA ARG A 3 -67.06 -16.17 36.76
C ARG A 3 -65.96 -16.78 35.83
N THR A 4 -65.11 -16.13 35.03
CA THR A 4 -64.84 -14.73 34.61
C THR A 4 -64.19 -14.79 33.20
N PHE A 5 -64.19 -13.71 32.41
CA PHE A 5 -63.33 -13.63 31.20
C PHE A 5 -61.88 -13.26 31.58
N LEU A 6 -60.91 -13.90 30.93
CA LEU A 6 -59.48 -13.60 31.04
C LEU A 6 -58.98 -13.20 29.65
N VAL A 7 -58.69 -11.90 29.46
CA VAL A 7 -58.11 -11.37 28.22
C VAL A 7 -56.58 -11.47 28.35
N VAL A 8 -55.96 -12.33 27.53
CA VAL A 8 -54.50 -12.42 27.43
C VAL A 8 -54.03 -11.41 26.39
N ALA A 9 -53.35 -10.35 26.84
CA ALA A 9 -52.68 -9.41 25.96
C ALA A 9 -51.35 -10.01 25.46
N LEU A 10 -51.25 -10.30 24.15
CA LEU A 10 -49.98 -10.65 23.52
C LEU A 10 -49.12 -9.39 23.36
N ALA A 11 -48.02 -9.32 24.10
CA ALA A 11 -47.00 -8.30 23.89
C ALA A 11 -46.16 -8.64 22.64
N ALA A 12 -46.27 -7.81 21.61
CA ALA A 12 -45.42 -7.92 20.42
C ALA A 12 -44.01 -7.39 20.72
N ALA A 13 -43.03 -8.29 20.78
CA ALA A 13 -41.62 -7.91 20.91
C ALA A 13 -41.10 -7.35 19.58
N ALA A 14 -40.96 -6.02 19.51
CA ALA A 14 -40.34 -5.37 18.36
C ALA A 14 -38.83 -5.56 18.37
N CYS A 15 -38.31 -6.47 17.55
CA CYS A 15 -36.88 -6.61 17.31
C CYS A 15 -36.36 -5.36 16.56
N ALA A 16 -35.79 -4.41 17.31
CA ALA A 16 -35.08 -3.28 16.73
C ALA A 16 -33.83 -3.79 16.00
N GLY A 17 -33.94 -3.95 14.68
CA GLY A 17 -32.81 -4.30 13.82
C GLY A 17 -31.76 -3.21 13.86
N ALA A 18 -30.63 -3.48 14.51
CA ALA A 18 -29.45 -2.64 14.43
C ALA A 18 -28.94 -2.68 12.98
N ALA A 19 -29.26 -1.66 12.20
CA ALA A 19 -28.73 -1.49 10.86
C ALA A 19 -27.20 -1.34 10.97
N LEU A 20 -26.48 -2.41 10.65
CA LEU A 20 -25.03 -2.39 10.54
C LEU A 20 -24.70 -1.51 9.34
N THR A 21 -24.36 -0.25 9.60
CA THR A 21 -23.91 0.69 8.56
C THR A 21 -22.56 0.22 8.04
N ALA A 22 -22.61 -0.63 7.03
CA ALA A 22 -21.45 -0.93 6.19
C ALA A 22 -20.91 0.42 5.70
N GLN A 23 -19.73 0.79 6.18
CA GLN A 23 -19.07 2.03 5.78
C GLN A 23 -18.75 1.91 4.29
N THR A 24 -19.61 2.49 3.46
CA THR A 24 -19.33 2.73 2.05
C THR A 24 -18.06 3.55 1.99
N LYS A 25 -17.00 2.95 1.47
CA LYS A 25 -15.72 3.59 1.21
C LYS A 25 -16.01 4.74 0.23
N GLU A 26 -16.05 5.97 0.72
CA GLU A 26 -16.31 7.12 -0.14
C GLU A 26 -15.26 7.15 -1.25
N ALA A 27 -15.73 7.06 -2.49
CA ALA A 27 -14.89 7.22 -3.65
C ALA A 27 -14.40 8.68 -3.64
N VAL A 28 -13.08 8.85 -3.62
CA VAL A 28 -12.46 10.18 -3.65
C VAL A 28 -12.94 10.93 -4.87
N ASP A 29 -13.28 12.20 -4.68
CA ASP A 29 -13.71 13.04 -5.79
C ASP A 29 -12.58 13.16 -6.84
N LYS A 30 -12.95 13.35 -8.11
CA LYS A 30 -11.99 13.34 -9.21
C LYS A 30 -10.91 14.42 -9.09
N ALA A 31 -11.19 15.56 -8.45
CA ALA A 31 -10.21 16.63 -8.25
C ALA A 31 -9.20 16.27 -7.16
N THR A 32 -9.64 15.68 -6.04
CA THR A 32 -8.75 15.20 -4.98
C THR A 32 -7.87 14.03 -5.46
N ALA A 33 -8.42 13.12 -6.27
CA ALA A 33 -7.64 12.04 -6.90
C ALA A 33 -6.57 12.61 -7.85
N ALA A 34 -6.95 13.48 -8.79
CA ALA A 34 -6.00 14.13 -9.72
C ALA A 34 -4.95 14.98 -9.00
N ALA A 35 -5.32 15.65 -7.90
CA ALA A 35 -4.37 16.39 -7.07
C ALA A 35 -3.39 15.45 -6.34
N PHE A 36 -3.81 14.25 -5.94
CA PHE A 36 -2.92 13.24 -5.38
C PHE A 36 -1.95 12.71 -6.44
N ASP A 37 -2.42 12.39 -7.65
CA ASP A 37 -1.57 11.91 -8.74
C ASP A 37 -0.52 12.96 -9.14
N ASN A 38 -0.94 14.23 -9.31
CA ASN A 38 -0.03 15.35 -9.57
C ASN A 38 1.08 15.46 -8.50
N ARG A 39 0.75 15.21 -7.23
CA ARG A 39 1.72 15.20 -6.12
C ARG A 39 2.59 13.94 -6.10
N MET A 40 2.06 12.79 -6.52
CA MET A 40 2.79 11.53 -6.59
C MET A 40 3.85 11.58 -7.68
N PHE A 41 3.43 11.93 -8.90
CA PHE A 41 4.23 11.83 -10.12
C PHE A 41 4.90 13.15 -10.56
N ALA A 42 4.81 14.20 -9.72
CA ALA A 42 5.32 15.55 -10.01
C ALA A 42 4.69 16.21 -11.26
N GLY A 43 3.45 15.83 -11.56
CA GLY A 43 2.66 16.26 -12.72
C GLY A 43 1.61 15.20 -13.06
N PRO A 44 0.72 15.45 -14.05
CA PRO A 44 -0.21 14.43 -14.53
C PRO A 44 0.58 13.23 -15.07
N PRO A 45 0.19 11.97 -14.76
CA PRO A 45 1.00 10.81 -15.10
C PRO A 45 1.17 10.60 -16.61
N GLY A 46 0.14 10.94 -17.40
CA GLY A 46 0.07 10.66 -18.84
C GLY A 46 0.31 9.17 -19.13
N ALA A 47 0.82 8.87 -20.33
CA ALA A 47 0.99 7.49 -20.79
C ALA A 47 1.81 6.62 -19.82
N LYS A 48 2.87 7.15 -19.19
CA LYS A 48 3.65 6.44 -18.17
C LYS A 48 4.44 7.36 -17.24
N ALA A 49 4.21 7.22 -15.93
CA ALA A 49 4.91 7.95 -14.88
C ALA A 49 5.45 7.04 -13.77
N TYR A 50 6.45 7.55 -13.06
CA TYR A 50 7.14 6.86 -11.97
C TYR A 50 7.39 7.82 -10.81
N ALA A 51 7.31 7.31 -9.59
CA ALA A 51 7.72 7.98 -8.37
C ALA A 51 8.59 7.01 -7.55
N CYS A 52 9.88 7.32 -7.42
CA CYS A 52 10.82 6.55 -6.60
C CYS A 52 10.96 7.17 -5.21
N PHE A 53 10.94 6.33 -4.18
CA PHE A 53 11.21 6.69 -2.80
C PHE A 53 12.16 5.67 -2.19
N VAL A 54 13.11 6.12 -1.37
CA VAL A 54 14.12 5.28 -0.75
C VAL A 54 14.30 5.64 0.72
N ARG A 55 14.54 4.65 1.55
CA ARG A 55 15.05 4.81 2.90
C ARG A 55 16.24 3.89 3.12
N ARG A 56 17.30 4.42 3.72
CA ARG A 56 18.46 3.67 4.22
C ARG A 56 18.62 4.06 5.68
N TYR A 57 18.81 3.08 6.55
CA TYR A 57 18.97 3.30 7.98
C TYR A 57 20.42 3.03 8.37
N ASP A 58 21.05 4.00 9.04
CA ASP A 58 22.41 3.86 9.54
C ASP A 58 22.49 2.99 10.80
N ALA A 59 23.72 2.70 11.23
CA ALA A 59 23.98 1.88 12.41
C ALA A 59 23.45 2.51 13.72
N ASN A 60 23.39 3.84 13.82
CA ASN A 60 22.89 4.53 15.02
C ASN A 60 21.37 4.37 15.14
N HIS A 61 20.65 4.53 14.02
CA HIS A 61 19.21 4.28 13.97
C HIS A 61 18.89 2.81 14.28
N LEU A 62 19.59 1.86 13.65
CA LEU A 62 19.38 0.42 13.89
C LEU A 62 19.83 -0.05 15.29
N ALA A 63 20.64 0.74 16.01
CA ALA A 63 20.94 0.51 17.42
C ALA A 63 19.81 1.02 18.33
N GLN A 64 19.15 2.14 17.96
CA GLN A 64 18.00 2.71 18.68
C GLN A 64 16.70 1.92 18.43
N HIS A 65 16.59 1.23 17.30
CA HIS A 65 15.46 0.39 16.90
C HIS A 65 15.85 -1.09 16.84
N PRO A 66 16.08 -1.76 18.00
CA PRO A 66 16.65 -3.11 18.04
C PRO A 66 15.71 -4.21 17.52
N LYS A 67 14.41 -3.94 17.33
CA LYS A 67 13.46 -4.91 16.76
C LYS A 67 13.29 -4.73 15.24
N GLN A 68 13.94 -3.71 14.65
CA GLN A 68 13.87 -3.42 13.23
C GLN A 68 14.67 -4.43 12.41
N LYS A 69 13.98 -5.11 11.50
CA LYS A 69 14.55 -6.08 10.57
C LYS A 69 15.01 -5.41 9.28
N VAL A 70 14.31 -4.38 8.81
CA VAL A 70 14.58 -3.71 7.53
C VAL A 70 15.66 -2.63 7.71
N SER A 71 16.80 -2.79 7.02
CA SER A 71 17.90 -1.82 6.99
C SER A 71 17.80 -0.82 5.83
N ALA A 72 17.16 -1.21 4.73
CA ALA A 72 16.81 -0.30 3.65
C ALA A 72 15.50 -0.72 2.96
N MET A 73 14.79 0.26 2.40
CA MET A 73 13.57 0.07 1.64
C MET A 73 13.59 0.95 0.40
N LYS A 74 13.17 0.41 -0.74
CA LYS A 74 12.93 1.17 -1.98
C LYS A 74 11.49 0.95 -2.39
N LEU A 75 10.79 2.01 -2.79
CA LEU A 75 9.43 1.97 -3.29
C LEU A 75 9.39 2.70 -4.63
N LEU A 76 9.10 1.96 -5.69
CA LEU A 76 8.70 2.49 -6.98
C LEU A 76 7.18 2.43 -7.06
N VAL A 77 6.53 3.56 -7.31
CA VAL A 77 5.12 3.61 -7.71
C VAL A 77 5.07 4.02 -9.17
N SER A 78 4.27 3.33 -9.96
CA SER A 78 4.07 3.59 -11.39
C SER A 78 2.60 3.87 -11.68
N ALA A 79 2.38 4.73 -12.66
CA ALA A 79 1.10 4.95 -13.31
C ALA A 79 1.27 4.73 -14.82
N GLU A 80 0.32 4.04 -15.44
CA GLU A 80 0.32 3.74 -16.87
C GLU A 80 -1.11 3.84 -17.40
N ASP A 81 -1.31 4.54 -18.51
CA ASP A 81 -2.62 4.62 -19.13
C ASP A 81 -3.00 3.25 -19.71
N ALA A 82 -4.25 2.83 -19.48
CA ALA A 82 -4.86 1.61 -20.00
C ALA A 82 -5.98 2.01 -20.98
N PRO A 83 -5.69 2.15 -22.29
CA PRO A 83 -6.64 2.70 -23.25
C PRO A 83 -7.90 1.83 -23.44
N GLU A 84 -7.75 0.51 -23.36
CA GLU A 84 -8.84 -0.46 -23.43
C GLU A 84 -9.86 -0.25 -22.30
N ASP A 85 -9.35 -0.09 -21.07
CA ASP A 85 -10.14 0.12 -19.85
C ASP A 85 -10.55 1.58 -19.62
N LYS A 86 -10.01 2.52 -20.43
CA LYS A 86 -10.19 3.97 -20.33
C LYS A 86 -9.89 4.54 -18.94
N THR A 87 -8.87 3.97 -18.29
CA THR A 87 -8.41 4.35 -16.95
C THR A 87 -6.88 4.43 -16.89
N THR A 88 -6.35 4.95 -15.79
CA THR A 88 -4.92 4.88 -15.48
C THR A 88 -4.73 3.78 -14.44
N ASN A 89 -3.92 2.78 -14.77
CA ASN A 89 -3.56 1.69 -13.87
C ASN A 89 -2.37 2.09 -13.00
N TYR A 90 -2.45 1.78 -11.70
CA TYR A 90 -1.38 2.04 -10.75
C TYR A 90 -0.75 0.72 -10.29
N SER A 91 0.57 0.71 -10.18
CA SER A 91 1.33 -0.46 -9.72
C SER A 91 2.46 -0.02 -8.80
N PHE A 92 2.98 -0.97 -8.03
CA PHE A 92 4.15 -0.74 -7.18
C PHE A 92 5.17 -1.86 -7.31
N ARG A 93 6.43 -1.49 -7.04
CA ARG A 93 7.51 -2.42 -6.76
C ARG A 93 8.20 -1.98 -5.47
N LEU A 94 8.39 -2.89 -4.52
CA LEU A 94 8.96 -2.65 -3.21
C LEU A 94 10.23 -3.50 -3.07
N GLY A 95 11.38 -2.87 -2.90
CA GLY A 95 12.63 -3.53 -2.50
C GLY A 95 12.84 -3.45 -0.99
N VAL A 96 13.30 -4.54 -0.39
CA VAL A 96 13.56 -4.66 1.05
C VAL A 96 14.96 -5.25 1.26
N THR A 97 15.80 -4.54 2.01
CA THR A 97 17.09 -5.06 2.49
C THR A 97 16.98 -5.34 3.98
N TYR A 98 17.30 -6.56 4.41
CA TYR A 98 17.27 -6.95 5.81
C TYR A 98 18.64 -6.74 6.48
N ARG A 99 18.62 -6.32 7.75
CA ARG A 99 19.83 -6.03 8.55
C ARG A 99 20.71 -7.26 8.78
N HIS A 100 20.10 -8.40 9.08
CA HIS A 100 20.78 -9.63 9.50
C HIS A 100 20.57 -10.79 8.52
N ARG A 101 20.29 -10.47 7.26
CA ARG A 101 19.98 -11.46 6.25
C ARG A 101 20.36 -10.97 4.85
N PRO A 102 21.31 -11.63 4.18
CA PRO A 102 21.67 -11.28 2.80
C PRO A 102 20.57 -11.71 1.83
N GLY A 103 20.48 -10.98 0.71
CA GLY A 103 19.55 -11.24 -0.38
C GLY A 103 18.84 -9.95 -0.85
N ASN A 104 18.50 -9.91 -2.13
CA ASN A 104 17.69 -8.86 -2.73
C ASN A 104 16.22 -9.25 -2.67
N PHE A 105 15.52 -8.83 -1.60
CA PHE A 105 14.11 -9.14 -1.44
C PHE A 105 13.24 -8.08 -2.12
N ASP A 106 12.26 -8.50 -2.90
CA ASP A 106 11.28 -7.60 -3.50
C ASP A 106 9.83 -8.13 -3.46
N SER A 107 8.91 -7.24 -3.79
CA SER A 107 7.48 -7.48 -3.86
C SER A 107 6.86 -6.52 -4.88
N SER A 108 5.81 -6.94 -5.59
CA SER A 108 5.13 -6.10 -6.56
C SER A 108 3.66 -6.44 -6.66
N GLY A 109 2.91 -5.55 -7.28
CA GLY A 109 1.48 -5.74 -7.52
C GLY A 109 0.80 -4.43 -7.91
N TYR A 110 -0.52 -4.40 -7.76
CA TYR A 110 -1.37 -3.32 -8.23
C TYR A 110 -1.82 -2.42 -7.08
N CYS A 111 -2.06 -1.15 -7.39
CA CYS A 111 -2.64 -0.18 -6.48
C CYS A 111 -4.03 0.22 -6.96
N ASN A 112 -4.97 0.34 -6.03
CA ASN A 112 -6.22 1.05 -6.27
C ASN A 112 -5.95 2.52 -6.61
N HIS A 113 -6.88 3.16 -7.31
CA HIS A 113 -6.98 4.62 -7.38
C HIS A 113 -6.90 5.24 -5.96
N ALA A 114 -6.48 6.51 -5.89
CA ALA A 114 -6.38 7.24 -4.63
C ALA A 114 -7.68 7.15 -3.81
N ILE A 115 -7.56 6.76 -2.54
CA ILE A 115 -8.67 6.73 -1.58
C ILE A 115 -8.39 7.68 -0.42
N GLU A 116 -9.44 8.18 0.21
CA GLU A 116 -9.36 9.02 1.42
C GLU A 116 -9.78 8.19 2.64
N SER A 117 -9.11 8.44 3.76
CA SER A 117 -9.39 7.74 5.01
C SER A 117 -9.10 8.70 6.17
N GLY A 118 -10.15 9.36 6.66
CA GLY A 118 -10.02 10.47 7.62
C GLY A 118 -9.47 11.71 6.93
N HIS A 119 -8.20 12.03 7.17
CA HIS A 119 -7.50 13.17 6.55
C HIS A 119 -6.26 12.75 5.75
N GLU A 120 -6.15 11.45 5.41
CA GLU A 120 -5.03 10.88 4.65
C GLU A 120 -5.55 10.35 3.30
N VAL A 121 -5.16 11.02 2.21
CA VAL A 121 -5.31 10.49 0.84
C VAL A 121 -4.12 9.59 0.54
N ARG A 122 -4.39 8.39 0.02
CA ARG A 122 -3.40 7.31 -0.12
C ARG A 122 -3.78 6.31 -1.21
N PHE A 123 -2.79 5.62 -1.75
CA PHE A 123 -3.01 4.36 -2.46
C PHE A 123 -3.15 3.19 -1.49
N GLU A 124 -3.94 2.20 -1.89
CA GLU A 124 -3.93 0.84 -1.31
C GLU A 124 -3.39 -0.11 -2.36
N CYS A 125 -2.21 -0.67 -2.08
CA CYS A 125 -1.46 -1.52 -2.99
C CYS A 125 -1.43 -2.96 -2.46
N GLY A 126 -1.91 -3.90 -3.27
CA GLY A 126 -2.03 -5.31 -2.92
C GLY A 126 -1.10 -6.17 -3.75
N VAL A 127 -0.64 -7.27 -3.14
CA VAL A 127 0.03 -8.37 -3.84
C VAL A 127 -1.00 -9.46 -4.10
N ASP A 128 -1.00 -10.00 -5.31
CA ASP A 128 -1.96 -11.01 -5.76
C ASP A 128 -1.93 -12.29 -4.88
N CYS A 129 -2.99 -13.09 -4.97
CA CYS A 129 -3.12 -14.39 -4.29
C CYS A 129 -2.87 -14.30 -2.76
N GLU A 130 -3.56 -13.36 -2.09
CA GLU A 130 -3.45 -13.10 -0.65
C GLU A 130 -2.04 -12.71 -0.17
N GLY A 131 -1.26 -12.07 -1.05
CA GLY A 131 0.10 -11.65 -0.76
C GLY A 131 0.23 -10.48 0.24
N GLY A 132 -0.87 -9.99 0.81
CA GLY A 132 -0.83 -8.82 1.68
C GLY A 132 -0.67 -7.52 0.87
N GLY A 133 0.03 -6.54 1.42
CA GLY A 133 0.23 -5.27 0.71
C GLY A 133 0.70 -4.11 1.58
N ILE A 134 0.68 -2.91 1.00
CA ILE A 134 1.04 -1.64 1.64
C ILE A 134 0.01 -0.55 1.34
N THR A 135 -0.08 0.43 2.22
CA THR A 135 -0.75 1.72 1.95
C THR A 135 0.32 2.78 1.74
N VAL A 136 0.23 3.55 0.65
CA VAL A 136 1.21 4.59 0.30
C VAL A 136 0.57 5.97 0.38
N ALA A 137 1.03 6.80 1.31
CA ALA A 137 0.56 8.18 1.51
C ALA A 137 1.73 9.17 1.40
N LEU A 138 1.50 10.37 0.87
CA LEU A 138 2.52 11.41 0.68
C LEU A 138 2.59 12.37 1.87
N SER A 139 3.80 12.80 2.24
CA SER A 139 3.99 13.94 3.14
C SER A 139 3.43 15.22 2.52
N LYS A 140 3.02 16.18 3.37
CA LYS A 140 2.39 17.45 2.93
C LYS A 140 3.28 18.26 1.96
N ASP A 141 4.60 18.14 2.09
CA ASP A 141 5.60 18.79 1.25
C ASP A 141 6.03 17.96 0.02
N ASN A 142 5.44 16.78 -0.19
CA ASN A 142 5.72 15.83 -1.27
C ASN A 142 7.14 15.25 -1.30
N LYS A 143 7.98 15.54 -0.30
CA LYS A 143 9.39 15.09 -0.23
C LYS A 143 9.56 13.66 0.29
N SER A 144 8.51 13.05 0.82
CA SER A 144 8.54 11.68 1.33
C SER A 144 7.17 11.01 1.19
N ALA A 145 7.16 9.68 1.28
CA ALA A 145 5.96 8.88 1.44
C ALA A 145 6.06 8.01 2.70
N THR A 146 4.92 7.54 3.20
CA THR A 146 4.86 6.44 4.17
C THR A 146 4.41 5.18 3.48
N ALA A 147 5.26 4.16 3.46
CA ALA A 147 4.87 2.79 3.13
C ALA A 147 4.48 2.09 4.44
N ARG A 148 3.18 1.86 4.65
CA ARG A 148 2.63 1.21 5.85
C ARG A 148 2.12 -0.17 5.47
N LEU A 149 2.57 -1.22 6.15
CA LEU A 149 2.11 -2.59 5.89
C LEU A 149 0.59 -2.69 6.12
N GLY A 150 -0.09 -3.41 5.22
CA GLY A 150 -1.55 -3.38 5.07
C GLY A 150 -2.30 -3.64 6.39
N ARG A 151 -3.26 -2.77 6.72
CA ARG A 151 -3.93 -2.75 8.04
C ARG A 151 -4.64 -4.05 8.43
N ILE A 152 -5.09 -4.85 7.44
CA ILE A 152 -5.85 -6.08 7.66
C ILE A 152 -4.91 -7.26 7.93
N LEU A 153 -4.01 -7.55 6.99
CA LEU A 153 -3.13 -8.74 7.05
C LEU A 153 -1.83 -8.50 7.82
N GLY A 154 -1.45 -7.25 8.08
CA GLY A 154 -0.24 -6.90 8.83
C GLY A 154 1.06 -7.40 8.19
N ARG A 155 1.04 -7.74 6.90
CA ARG A 155 2.17 -8.31 6.15
C ARG A 155 2.15 -7.91 4.68
N ILE A 156 3.31 -8.08 4.04
CA ILE A 156 3.45 -8.16 2.58
C ILE A 156 4.37 -9.33 2.25
N MET A 157 4.03 -10.11 1.23
CA MET A 157 4.88 -11.20 0.75
C MET A 157 6.07 -10.63 -0.01
N VAL A 158 7.24 -11.23 0.18
CA VAL A 158 8.50 -10.87 -0.48
C VAL A 158 9.15 -12.12 -1.05
N TRP A 159 9.86 -11.96 -2.16
CA TRP A 159 10.61 -12.99 -2.85
C TRP A 159 12.08 -12.61 -2.89
N ASN A 160 12.98 -13.60 -2.86
CA ASN A 160 14.41 -13.34 -3.01
C ASN A 160 14.77 -13.39 -4.50
N ARG A 161 14.98 -12.22 -5.12
CA ARG A 161 15.31 -12.09 -6.54
C ARG A 161 16.66 -12.73 -6.92
N ASP A 162 17.54 -12.97 -5.94
CA ASP A 162 18.79 -13.72 -6.15
C ASP A 162 18.56 -15.24 -6.31
N LYS A 163 17.32 -15.71 -6.08
CA LYS A 163 16.89 -17.11 -6.17
C LYS A 163 15.47 -17.22 -6.77
N PRO A 164 15.29 -16.92 -8.07
CA PRO A 164 13.96 -16.86 -8.69
C PRO A 164 13.23 -18.22 -8.72
N ASP A 165 13.96 -19.34 -8.69
CA ASP A 165 13.41 -20.70 -8.67
C ASP A 165 13.09 -21.21 -7.23
N ASP A 166 13.31 -20.39 -6.20
CA ASP A 166 13.04 -20.73 -4.81
C ASP A 166 11.60 -20.31 -4.45
N ASP A 167 10.67 -21.27 -4.43
CA ASP A 167 9.26 -21.09 -4.03
C ASP A 167 9.07 -20.70 -2.55
N ALA A 168 10.16 -20.37 -1.82
CA ALA A 168 10.16 -19.81 -0.48
C ALA A 168 9.43 -18.45 -0.42
N ARG A 169 8.10 -18.55 -0.36
CA ARG A 169 7.17 -17.46 -0.10
C ARG A 169 7.35 -16.95 1.33
N GLU A 170 7.92 -15.76 1.45
CA GLU A 170 8.23 -15.15 2.74
C GLU A 170 7.40 -13.89 2.95
N ALA A 171 7.30 -13.43 4.20
CA ALA A 171 6.53 -12.25 4.53
C ALA A 171 7.33 -11.27 5.40
N LEU A 172 7.36 -10.00 4.98
CA LEU A 172 7.66 -8.89 5.86
C LEU A 172 6.41 -8.62 6.72
N PHE A 173 6.49 -8.94 8.01
CA PHE A 173 5.43 -8.69 8.99
C PHE A 173 5.60 -7.36 9.71
N ALA A 174 4.48 -6.73 10.08
CA ALA A 174 4.41 -5.52 10.88
C ALA A 174 4.91 -5.76 12.31
N GLY A 175 6.20 -5.52 12.52
CA GLY A 175 6.83 -5.48 13.85
C GLY A 175 6.59 -4.16 14.58
N ALA A 176 7.17 -4.04 15.78
CA ALA A 176 7.17 -2.78 16.53
C ALA A 176 7.88 -1.65 15.76
N ASP A 177 9.02 -1.97 15.13
CA ASP A 177 9.81 -1.03 14.32
C ASP A 177 9.61 -1.20 12.79
N ASP A 178 8.91 -2.27 12.34
CA ASP A 178 8.75 -2.63 10.91
C ASP A 178 7.29 -2.49 10.40
N LYS A 179 6.49 -1.58 10.97
CA LYS A 179 5.07 -1.38 10.59
C LYS A 179 4.85 -0.24 9.59
N ILE A 180 5.61 0.84 9.72
CA ILE A 180 5.49 2.06 8.93
C ILE A 180 6.89 2.55 8.57
N PHE A 181 7.18 2.63 7.28
CA PHE A 181 8.45 3.11 6.77
C PHE A 181 8.25 4.48 6.14
N ARG A 182 8.93 5.50 6.66
CA ARG A 182 9.06 6.78 5.98
C ARG A 182 10.15 6.65 4.93
N VAL A 183 9.79 6.77 3.65
CA VAL A 183 10.69 6.71 2.50
C VAL A 183 10.82 8.09 1.86
N ASP A 184 12.05 8.53 1.63
CA ASP A 184 12.38 9.86 1.09
C ASP A 184 12.32 9.82 -0.44
N ARG A 185 11.74 10.85 -1.09
CA ARG A 185 11.64 10.90 -2.56
C ARG A 185 13.03 10.95 -3.18
N ALA A 186 13.27 10.13 -4.19
CA ALA A 186 14.54 9.98 -4.88
C ALA A 186 14.37 10.11 -6.41
N ASN A 187 15.48 10.22 -7.14
CA ASN A 187 15.46 10.08 -8.60
C ASN A 187 15.10 8.63 -9.00
N SER A 188 14.43 8.46 -10.14
CA SER A 188 13.94 7.19 -10.68
C SER A 188 15.01 6.09 -10.72
N SER A 189 16.26 6.46 -11.07
CA SER A 189 17.38 5.53 -11.21
C SER A 189 17.74 4.77 -9.93
N GLU A 190 17.47 5.34 -8.74
CA GLU A 190 17.65 4.65 -7.45
C GLU A 190 16.77 3.41 -7.32
N CYS A 191 15.60 3.39 -7.98
CA CYS A 191 14.66 2.27 -8.00
C CYS A 191 14.88 1.33 -9.20
N ALA A 192 15.88 1.55 -10.05
CA ALA A 192 16.05 0.82 -11.32
C ALA A 192 16.23 -0.69 -11.15
N GLU A 193 16.85 -1.15 -10.06
CA GLU A 193 17.00 -2.59 -9.77
C GLU A 193 15.67 -3.33 -9.49
N LEU A 194 14.57 -2.60 -9.27
CA LEU A 194 13.24 -3.20 -9.10
C LEU A 194 12.57 -3.50 -10.45
N VAL A 195 13.04 -2.87 -11.54
CA VAL A 195 12.45 -3.01 -12.87
C VAL A 195 13.12 -4.14 -13.63
N THR A 196 12.32 -5.17 -13.94
CA THR A 196 12.75 -6.41 -14.59
C THR A 196 12.60 -6.38 -16.12
N ASP A 197 11.67 -5.60 -16.66
CA ASP A 197 11.57 -5.41 -18.11
C ASP A 197 12.65 -4.45 -18.63
N ARG A 198 13.23 -4.78 -19.79
CA ARG A 198 14.36 -4.02 -20.36
C ARG A 198 13.94 -2.69 -20.99
N GLN A 199 12.72 -2.57 -21.50
CA GLN A 199 12.21 -1.33 -22.09
C GLN A 199 11.77 -0.36 -20.99
N GLU A 200 11.05 -0.86 -19.99
CA GLU A 200 10.68 -0.14 -18.76
C GLU A 200 11.93 0.40 -18.04
N LEU A 201 12.96 -0.44 -17.89
CA LEU A 201 14.24 -0.07 -17.25
C LEU A 201 14.99 1.04 -18.01
N ALA A 202 14.99 1.00 -19.34
CA ALA A 202 15.57 2.05 -20.15
C ALA A 202 14.82 3.37 -19.96
N ALA A 203 13.48 3.36 -20.06
CA ALA A 203 12.65 4.53 -19.85
C ALA A 203 12.81 5.14 -18.44
N LEU A 204 12.94 4.31 -17.39
CA LEU A 204 13.15 4.77 -16.02
C LEU A 204 14.50 5.48 -15.85
N ARG A 205 15.57 4.97 -16.48
CA ARG A 205 16.93 5.55 -16.38
C ARG A 205 17.09 6.91 -17.06
N HIS A 206 16.14 7.31 -17.89
CA HIS A 206 16.10 8.61 -18.57
C HIS A 206 15.21 9.65 -17.86
N LYS A 207 14.71 9.35 -16.64
CA LYS A 207 13.95 10.28 -15.78
C LYS A 207 14.68 10.59 -14.46
#